data_AF-A0A1Y2CSV0-F1
#
_entry.id   AF-A0A1Y2CSV0-F1
#
_cell.length_a   1.000
_cell.length_b   1.000
_cell.length_c   1.000
_cell.angle_alpha   90.00
_cell.angle_beta   90.00
_cell.angle_gamma   90.00
#
_symmetry.space_group_name_H-M   'P 1'
#
loop_
_entity.id
_entity.type
_entity.pdbx_description
1 polymer ?
#
loop_
_entity_poly.entity_id
_entity_poly.type
_entity_poly.pdbx_seq_one_letter_code
_entity_poly.pdbx_strand_id
1 'polypeptide(L)'
;MSNAKVAVSKKAEHPPYREMISAAIVNLKERNGSSRQAIKKYIYANYKVNNNADVLIRNTIKNCVEKGIFIQPKGTSGPLKLAKKPIEKKEKKPEIKKEKKVEKKIEKRLKRKSKRKYQILRLKLKLKRKMLIQRTLSLKKLQLLKKVLKKLQQLKRLHQKLVQ
;
A
#
# COMPACT_ATOMS: atom_id res chain seq x y z
N MET A 1 -6.76 45.73 16.94
CA MET A 1 -5.78 45.53 15.85
C MET A 1 -4.65 44.67 16.40
N SER A 2 -4.64 43.37 16.09
CA SER A 2 -3.69 42.41 16.65
C SER A 2 -2.47 42.28 15.73
N ASN A 3 -1.36 42.90 16.11
CA ASN A 3 -0.07 42.69 15.46
C ASN A 3 0.50 41.33 15.86
N ALA A 4 0.57 40.41 14.89
CA ALA A 4 1.25 39.13 15.05
C ALA A 4 2.76 39.38 15.17
N LYS A 5 3.31 39.00 16.33
CA LYS A 5 4.73 39.05 16.67
C LYS A 5 5.51 38.12 15.73
N VAL A 6 6.19 38.69 14.74
CA VAL A 6 7.08 37.96 13.82
C VAL A 6 8.34 37.56 14.58
N ALA A 7 8.36 36.33 15.10
CA ALA A 7 9.55 35.74 15.69
C ALA A 7 10.53 35.36 14.57
N VAL A 8 11.62 36.11 14.47
CA VAL A 8 12.72 35.86 13.53
C VAL A 8 13.48 34.63 14.02
N SER A 9 13.22 33.47 13.40
CA SER A 9 13.93 32.24 13.69
C SER A 9 15.34 32.29 13.07
N LYS A 10 16.33 31.77 13.82
CA LYS A 10 17.68 31.51 13.29
C LYS A 10 17.56 30.79 11.94
N LYS A 11 18.25 31.30 10.92
CA LYS A 11 18.30 30.69 9.58
C LYS A 11 18.76 29.25 9.75
N ALA A 12 17.87 28.29 9.49
CA ALA A 12 18.25 26.89 9.50
C ALA A 12 19.27 26.64 8.38
N GLU A 13 20.29 25.83 8.65
CA GLU A 13 21.34 25.48 7.68
C GLU A 13 20.82 24.63 6.50
N HIS A 14 19.56 24.22 6.57
CA HIS A 14 18.90 23.40 5.56
C HIS A 14 17.61 24.07 5.06
N PRO A 15 17.21 23.84 3.80
CA PRO A 15 15.93 24.29 3.28
C PRO A 15 14.76 23.62 4.04
N PRO A 16 13.52 24.09 3.85
CA PRO A 16 12.36 23.46 4.47
C PRO A 16 12.24 21.99 4.06
N TYR A 17 11.77 21.13 4.97
CA TYR A 17 11.65 19.69 4.75
C TYR A 17 10.85 19.32 3.49
N ARG A 18 9.88 20.15 3.09
CA ARG A 18 9.11 19.96 1.85
C ARG A 18 10.02 19.98 0.61
N GLU A 19 10.98 20.89 0.57
CA GLU A 19 11.92 21.03 -0.55
C GLU A 19 12.96 19.91 -0.52
N MET A 20 13.49 19.59 0.67
CA MET A 20 14.39 18.44 0.83
C MET A 20 13.75 17.13 0.34
N ILE A 21 12.49 16.89 0.68
CA ILE A 21 11.73 15.71 0.21
C ILE A 21 11.50 15.76 -1.30
N SER A 22 11.21 16.93 -1.86
CA SER A 22 11.00 17.07 -3.31
C SER A 22 12.30 16.83 -4.09
N ALA A 23 13.41 17.38 -3.62
CA ALA A 23 14.74 17.14 -4.17
C ALA A 23 15.11 15.66 -4.09
N ALA A 24 14.83 14.99 -2.97
CA ALA A 24 15.06 13.56 -2.81
C ALA A 24 14.30 12.73 -3.87
N ILE A 25 13.03 13.04 -4.11
CA ILE A 25 12.21 12.31 -5.11
C ILE A 25 12.77 12.51 -6.53
N VAL A 26 13.24 13.72 -6.85
CA VAL A 26 13.83 14.04 -8.16
C VAL A 26 15.18 13.34 -8.35
N ASN A 27 16.01 13.29 -7.31
CA ASN A 27 17.36 12.74 -7.41
C ASN A 27 17.42 11.22 -7.35
N LEU A 28 16.53 10.58 -6.57
CA LEU A 28 16.47 9.12 -6.46
C LEU A 28 15.82 8.44 -7.68
N LYS A 29 15.02 9.18 -8.48
CA LYS A 29 14.44 8.73 -9.76
C LYS A 29 13.75 7.36 -9.74
N GLU A 30 13.19 6.95 -8.61
CA GLU A 30 12.51 5.65 -8.50
C GLU A 30 11.21 5.61 -9.31
N ARG A 31 11.03 4.57 -10.14
CA ARG A 31 9.85 4.38 -11.01
C ARG A 31 8.51 4.51 -10.28
N ASN A 32 8.48 4.05 -9.02
CA ASN A 32 7.29 4.05 -8.17
C ASN A 32 7.25 5.21 -7.16
N GLY A 33 8.15 6.18 -7.28
CA GLY A 33 8.39 7.21 -6.28
C GLY A 33 9.25 6.68 -5.13
N SER A 34 9.87 7.59 -4.39
CA SER A 34 10.84 7.23 -3.35
C SER A 34 10.15 6.79 -2.06
N SER A 35 10.64 5.71 -1.46
CA SER A 35 10.18 5.26 -0.15
C SER A 35 10.60 6.24 0.96
N ARG A 36 9.89 6.25 2.09
CA ARG A 36 10.24 7.09 3.25
C ARG A 36 11.68 6.84 3.74
N GLN A 37 12.14 5.59 3.69
CA GLN A 37 13.50 5.23 4.10
C GLN A 37 14.54 5.77 3.12
N ALA A 38 14.26 5.73 1.82
CA ALA A 38 15.15 6.29 0.80
C ALA A 38 15.24 7.82 0.92
N ILE A 39 14.11 8.49 1.14
CA ILE A 39 14.06 9.94 1.40
C ILE A 39 14.84 10.30 2.66
N LYS A 40 14.66 9.54 3.75
CA LYS A 40 15.42 9.70 4.99
C LYS A 40 16.92 9.64 4.71
N LYS A 41 17.38 8.56 4.07
CA LYS A 41 18.81 8.36 3.74
C LYS A 41 19.37 9.51 2.91
N TYR A 42 18.62 9.96 1.90
CA TYR A 42 19.03 11.09 1.07
C TYR A 42 19.18 12.38 1.89
N ILE A 43 18.22 12.69 2.77
CA ILE A 43 18.25 13.93 3.56
C ILE A 43 19.47 13.94 4.50
N TYR A 44 19.74 12.84 5.20
CA TYR A 44 20.92 12.74 6.07
C TYR A 44 22.25 12.81 5.31
N ALA A 45 22.29 12.36 4.05
CA ALA A 45 23.51 12.38 3.26
C ALA A 45 23.80 13.76 2.63
N ASN A 46 22.78 14.59 2.41
CA ASN A 46 22.92 15.85 1.65
C ASN A 46 22.71 17.11 2.48
N TYR A 47 22.07 17.01 3.65
CA TYR A 47 21.76 18.16 4.50
C TYR A 47 22.15 17.89 5.95
N LYS A 48 22.61 18.94 6.62
CA LYS A 48 22.82 18.90 8.07
C LYS A 48 21.46 19.00 8.76
N VAL A 49 20.97 17.90 9.32
CA VAL A 49 19.66 17.83 9.97
C VAL A 49 19.78 17.32 11.40
N ASN A 50 18.90 17.83 12.27
CA ASN A 50 18.88 17.47 13.70
C ASN A 50 18.33 16.06 13.93
N ASN A 51 18.52 15.52 15.14
CA ASN A 51 18.02 14.19 15.54
C ASN A 51 16.48 14.04 15.40
N ASN A 52 15.73 15.15 15.43
CA ASN A 52 14.27 15.17 15.27
C ASN A 52 13.81 15.09 13.80
N ALA A 53 14.73 14.99 12.84
CA ALA A 53 14.42 15.00 11.41
C ALA A 53 13.40 13.92 11.01
N ASP A 54 13.44 12.73 11.61
CA ASP A 54 12.51 11.64 11.29
C ASP A 54 11.04 11.98 11.53
N VAL A 55 10.77 12.62 12.68
CA VAL A 55 9.42 13.04 13.05
C VAL A 55 8.96 14.17 12.12
N LEU A 56 9.86 15.11 11.82
CA LEU A 56 9.59 16.23 10.91
C LEU A 56 9.33 15.76 9.48
N ILE A 57 10.09 14.80 8.96
CA ILE A 57 9.87 14.17 7.65
C ILE A 57 8.49 13.49 7.64
N ARG A 58 8.16 12.71 8.69
CA ARG A 58 6.85 12.03 8.79
C ARG A 58 5.69 13.03 8.75
N ASN A 59 5.77 14.10 9.53
CA ASN A 59 4.71 15.10 9.62
C ASN A 59 4.60 15.93 8.34
N THR A 60 5.73 16.32 7.76
CA THR A 60 5.76 17.06 6.50
C THR A 60 5.13 16.26 5.37
N ILE A 61 5.40 14.96 5.29
CA ILE A 61 4.78 14.06 4.30
C ILE A 61 3.26 14.01 4.48
N LYS A 62 2.77 13.80 5.72
CA LYS A 62 1.32 13.78 6.00
C LYS A 62 0.65 15.08 5.53
N ASN A 63 1.18 16.21 5.98
CA ASN A 63 0.64 17.54 5.64
C ASN A 63 0.69 17.81 4.12
N CYS A 64 1.76 17.41 3.43
CA CYS A 64 1.89 17.63 1.99
C CYS A 64 1.02 16.69 1.16
N VAL A 65 0.70 15.50 1.65
CA VAL A 65 -0.26 14.58 1.04
C VAL A 65 -1.68 15.10 1.22
N GLU A 66 -2.03 15.62 2.40
CA GLU A 66 -3.31 16.28 2.66
C GLU A 66 -3.50 17.53 1.78
N LYS A 67 -2.44 18.34 1.63
CA LYS A 67 -2.41 19.49 0.70
C LYS A 67 -2.38 19.10 -0.78
N GLY A 68 -2.31 17.81 -1.11
CA GLY A 68 -2.28 17.32 -2.49
C GLY A 68 -0.99 17.62 -3.26
N ILE A 69 0.09 18.00 -2.57
CA ILE A 69 1.41 18.30 -3.16
C ILE A 69 2.16 16.99 -3.48
N PHE A 70 1.97 15.97 -2.64
CA PHE A 70 2.50 14.64 -2.84
C PHE A 70 1.38 13.61 -2.94
N ILE A 71 1.63 12.51 -3.67
CA ILE A 71 0.69 11.42 -3.86
C ILE A 71 1.33 10.13 -3.35
N GLN A 72 0.55 9.37 -2.58
CA GLN A 72 0.92 8.05 -2.08
C GLN A 72 0.10 6.96 -2.79
N PRO A 73 0.63 6.32 -3.85
CA PRO A 73 -0.10 5.31 -4.62
C PRO A 73 -0.45 4.06 -3.81
N LYS A 74 0.35 3.72 -2.79
CA LYS A 74 0.18 2.52 -1.94
C LYS A 74 -0.29 2.84 -0.51
N GLY A 75 -0.77 4.06 -0.25
CA GLY A 75 -1.24 4.50 1.07
C GLY A 75 -0.16 5.11 1.97
N THR A 76 -0.49 5.34 3.25
CA THR A 76 0.30 6.10 4.23
C THR A 76 1.74 5.64 4.44
N SER A 77 1.97 4.32 4.41
CA SER A 77 3.31 3.73 4.53
C SER A 77 4.00 3.52 3.17
N GLY A 78 3.36 3.93 2.08
CA GLY A 78 3.81 3.70 0.72
C GLY A 78 4.85 4.71 0.21
N PRO A 79 5.39 4.48 -1.00
CA PRO A 79 6.30 5.40 -1.66
C PRO A 79 5.61 6.73 -1.99
N LEU A 80 6.40 7.80 -2.09
CA LEU A 80 5.95 9.16 -2.35
C LEU A 80 6.24 9.57 -3.80
N LYS A 81 5.25 10.13 -4.49
CA LYS A 81 5.40 10.76 -5.80
C LYS A 81 5.06 12.24 -5.72
N LEU A 82 5.75 13.06 -6.52
CA LEU A 82 5.32 14.44 -6.76
C LEU A 82 3.94 14.43 -7.43
N ALA A 83 3.01 15.22 -6.90
CA ALA A 83 1.75 15.45 -7.58
C ALA A 83 2.02 16.27 -8.84
N LYS A 84 1.75 15.68 -10.02
CA LYS A 84 1.59 16.49 -11.22
C LYS A 84 0.29 17.26 -11.03
N LYS A 85 0.37 18.58 -10.82
CA LYS A 85 -0.81 19.45 -10.78
C LYS A 85 -1.67 19.11 -12.00
N PRO A 86 -2.90 18.59 -11.86
CA PRO A 86 -3.85 18.77 -12.94
C PRO A 86 -4.17 20.26 -12.95
N ILE A 87 -4.19 20.84 -14.15
CA ILE A 87 -4.78 22.15 -14.41
C ILE A 87 -6.13 22.20 -13.66
N GLU A 88 -6.20 23.19 -12.77
CA GLU A 88 -7.38 23.73 -12.09
C GLU A 88 -8.28 22.80 -11.27
N LYS A 89 -8.37 23.13 -9.98
CA LYS A 89 -9.66 23.38 -9.32
C LYS A 89 -9.44 24.42 -8.22
N LYS A 90 -9.57 25.69 -8.60
CA LYS A 90 -9.83 26.80 -7.68
C LYS A 90 -11.22 26.61 -7.07
N GLU A 91 -11.34 26.91 -5.79
CA GLU A 91 -12.60 27.11 -5.08
C GLU A 91 -13.41 28.23 -5.72
N LYS A 92 -14.74 28.10 -5.75
CA LYS A 92 -15.73 29.19 -5.69
C LYS A 92 -17.15 28.59 -5.60
N LYS A 93 -17.86 28.85 -4.52
CA LYS A 93 -19.33 29.09 -4.54
C LYS A 93 -19.52 30.61 -4.68
N PRO A 94 -20.68 31.14 -5.12
CA PRO A 94 -21.86 30.52 -5.74
C PRO A 94 -22.24 31.20 -7.09
N GLU A 95 -22.74 30.46 -8.09
CA GLU A 95 -23.76 30.93 -9.04
C GLU A 95 -24.12 29.83 -10.06
N ILE A 96 -25.33 29.30 -9.89
CA ILE A 96 -26.39 29.14 -10.89
C ILE A 96 -25.94 28.75 -12.33
N LYS A 97 -26.45 27.59 -12.78
CA LYS A 97 -26.40 26.98 -14.15
C LYS A 97 -25.19 26.08 -14.46
N LYS A 98 -25.30 24.78 -14.10
CA LYS A 98 -24.83 23.61 -14.91
C LYS A 98 -24.99 22.26 -14.15
N GLU A 99 -26.17 21.98 -13.61
CA GLU A 99 -26.39 20.78 -12.77
C GLU A 99 -26.43 19.44 -13.51
N LYS A 100 -26.62 19.37 -14.84
CA LYS A 100 -26.95 18.05 -15.45
C LYS A 100 -25.80 17.13 -15.87
N LYS A 101 -24.51 17.50 -15.74
CA LYS A 101 -23.39 16.70 -16.34
C LYS A 101 -22.34 16.13 -15.37
N VAL A 102 -22.32 16.52 -14.10
CA VAL A 102 -21.25 16.10 -13.15
C VAL A 102 -21.63 14.86 -12.31
N GLU A 103 -22.90 14.63 -12.00
CA GLU A 103 -23.35 13.48 -11.20
C GLU A 103 -23.08 12.13 -11.86
N LYS A 104 -23.30 12.01 -13.18
CA LYS A 104 -23.04 10.77 -13.93
C LYS A 104 -21.58 10.30 -13.88
N LYS A 105 -20.61 11.17 -13.58
CA LYS A 105 -19.17 10.83 -13.57
C LYS A 105 -18.65 10.37 -12.20
N ILE A 106 -19.25 10.87 -11.11
CA ILE A 106 -18.89 10.47 -9.73
C ILE A 106 -19.52 9.12 -9.38
N GLU A 107 -20.78 8.90 -9.78
CA GLU A 107 -21.50 7.65 -9.54
C GLU A 107 -20.87 6.44 -10.27
N LYS A 108 -20.39 6.65 -11.51
CA LYS A 108 -19.64 5.64 -12.29
C LYS A 108 -18.30 5.24 -11.62
N ARG A 109 -17.64 6.16 -10.89
CA ARG A 109 -16.35 5.89 -10.24
C ARG A 109 -16.50 5.14 -8.91
N LEU A 110 -17.57 5.41 -8.16
CA LEU A 110 -17.94 4.67 -6.95
C LEU A 110 -18.44 3.25 -7.27
N LYS A 111 -19.32 3.09 -8.28
CA LYS A 111 -19.76 1.78 -8.79
C LYS A 111 -18.61 0.93 -9.35
N ARG A 112 -17.56 1.53 -9.92
CA ARG A 112 -16.36 0.81 -10.38
C ARG A 112 -15.47 0.31 -9.23
N LYS A 113 -15.30 1.09 -8.14
CA LYS A 113 -14.52 0.66 -6.97
C LYS A 113 -15.22 -0.46 -6.19
N SER A 114 -16.54 -0.39 -6.02
CA SER A 114 -17.31 -1.44 -5.34
C SER A 114 -17.31 -2.76 -6.13
N LYS A 115 -17.51 -2.72 -7.46
CA LYS A 115 -17.39 -3.89 -8.34
C LYS A 115 -15.99 -4.54 -8.25
N ARG A 116 -14.92 -3.74 -8.23
CA ARG A 116 -13.54 -4.26 -8.13
C ARG A 116 -13.25 -4.91 -6.78
N LYS A 117 -13.76 -4.36 -5.67
CA LYS A 117 -13.65 -4.97 -4.33
C LYS A 117 -14.42 -6.30 -4.26
N TYR A 118 -15.64 -6.35 -4.80
CA TYR A 118 -16.45 -7.57 -4.85
C TYR A 118 -15.79 -8.66 -5.71
N GLN A 119 -15.17 -8.29 -6.83
CA GLN A 119 -14.51 -9.23 -7.73
C GLN A 119 -13.24 -9.82 -7.11
N ILE A 120 -12.45 -9.01 -6.39
CA ILE A 120 -11.29 -9.49 -5.63
C ILE A 120 -11.73 -10.45 -4.51
N LEU A 121 -12.80 -10.14 -3.79
CA LEU A 121 -13.33 -11.01 -2.74
C LEU A 121 -13.79 -12.36 -3.32
N ARG A 122 -14.53 -12.34 -4.43
CA ARG A 122 -15.00 -13.55 -5.12
C ARG A 122 -13.85 -14.43 -5.62
N LEU A 123 -12.78 -13.82 -6.16
CA LEU A 123 -11.59 -14.55 -6.59
C LEU A 123 -10.84 -15.20 -5.41
N LYS A 124 -10.66 -14.47 -4.30
CA LYS A 124 -10.07 -15.03 -3.07
C LYS A 124 -10.88 -16.20 -2.53
N LEU A 125 -12.20 -16.11 -2.55
CA LEU A 125 -13.10 -17.16 -2.06
C LEU A 125 -13.07 -18.41 -2.96
N LYS A 126 -13.00 -18.22 -4.29
CA LYS A 126 -12.78 -19.32 -5.25
C LYS A 126 -11.44 -20.01 -5.05
N LEU A 127 -10.35 -19.25 -4.86
CA LEU A 127 -9.03 -19.81 -4.58
C LEU A 127 -9.01 -20.60 -3.28
N LYS A 128 -9.59 -20.06 -2.21
CA LYS A 128 -9.69 -20.75 -0.91
C LYS A 128 -10.46 -22.07 -1.03
N ARG A 129 -11.59 -22.08 -1.75
CA ARG A 129 -12.35 -23.32 -2.03
C ARG A 129 -11.54 -24.34 -2.83
N LYS A 130 -10.85 -23.92 -3.90
CA LYS A 130 -10.00 -24.82 -4.69
C LYS A 130 -8.89 -25.47 -3.85
N MET A 131 -8.20 -24.70 -3.02
CA MET A 131 -7.16 -25.25 -2.13
C MET A 131 -7.73 -26.24 -1.11
N LEU A 132 -8.92 -25.96 -0.58
CA LEU A 132 -9.56 -26.82 0.41
C LEU A 132 -9.96 -28.17 -0.22
N ILE A 133 -10.51 -28.14 -1.44
CA ILE A 133 -10.83 -29.37 -2.21
C ILE A 133 -9.55 -30.16 -2.54
N GLN A 134 -8.47 -29.49 -2.95
CA GLN A 134 -7.21 -30.16 -3.25
C GLN A 134 -6.62 -30.84 -2.00
N ARG A 135 -6.69 -30.17 -0.84
CA ARG A 135 -6.22 -30.71 0.44
C ARG A 135 -7.07 -31.88 0.92
N THR A 136 -8.39 -31.86 0.73
CA THR A 136 -9.25 -33.00 1.12
C THR A 136 -9.01 -34.21 0.22
N LEU A 137 -8.79 -34.01 -1.09
CA LEU A 137 -8.43 -35.08 -2.01
C LEU A 137 -7.07 -35.72 -1.65
N SER A 138 -6.06 -34.92 -1.31
CA SER A 138 -4.75 -35.45 -0.92
C SER A 138 -4.82 -36.24 0.39
N LEU A 139 -5.62 -35.78 1.37
CA LEU A 139 -5.84 -36.49 2.63
C LEU A 139 -6.55 -37.83 2.41
N LYS A 140 -7.60 -37.87 1.56
CA LYS A 140 -8.27 -39.13 1.21
C LYS A 140 -7.32 -40.11 0.54
N LYS A 141 -6.46 -39.64 -0.39
CA LYS A 141 -5.45 -40.48 -1.05
C LYS A 141 -4.43 -41.04 -0.04
N LEU A 142 -3.97 -40.22 0.90
CA LEU A 142 -3.04 -40.64 1.96
C LEU A 142 -3.68 -41.69 2.89
N GLN A 143 -4.95 -41.52 3.25
CA GLN A 143 -5.68 -42.50 4.07
C GLN A 143 -5.81 -43.85 3.36
N LEU A 144 -6.09 -43.86 2.06
CA LEU A 144 -6.16 -45.08 1.27
C LEU A 144 -4.80 -45.80 1.24
N LEU A 145 -3.71 -45.07 0.98
CA LEU A 145 -2.35 -45.64 0.98
C LEU A 145 -1.99 -46.25 2.34
N LYS A 146 -2.34 -45.57 3.44
CA LYS A 146 -2.13 -46.11 4.80
C LYS A 146 -2.93 -47.40 5.03
N LYS A 147 -4.18 -47.47 4.55
CA LYS A 147 -5.00 -48.69 4.64
C LYS A 147 -4.37 -49.86 3.86
N VAL A 148 -3.90 -49.60 2.63
CA VAL A 148 -3.23 -50.61 1.79
C VAL A 148 -1.94 -51.09 2.45
N LEU A 149 -1.11 -50.17 2.97
CA LEU A 149 0.12 -50.51 3.67
C LEU A 149 -0.14 -51.42 4.88
N LYS A 150 -1.17 -51.11 5.68
CA LYS A 150 -1.54 -51.91 6.85
C LYS A 150 -2.00 -53.31 6.45
N LYS A 151 -2.77 -53.45 5.35
CA LYS A 151 -3.15 -54.76 4.79
C LYS A 151 -1.92 -55.54 4.30
N LEU A 152 -1.01 -54.89 3.59
CA LEU A 152 0.24 -55.52 3.13
C LEU A 152 1.11 -56.00 4.29
N GLN A 153 1.22 -55.22 5.36
CA GLN A 153 1.92 -55.64 6.57
C GLN A 153 1.24 -56.84 7.24
N GLN A 154 -0.09 -56.89 7.28
CA GLN A 154 -0.83 -58.05 7.79
C GLN A 154 -0.57 -59.30 6.95
N LEU A 155 -0.61 -59.19 5.62
CA LEU A 155 -0.31 -60.31 4.72
C LEU A 155 1.13 -60.80 4.87
N LYS A 156 2.11 -59.90 4.98
CA LYS A 156 3.52 -60.28 5.25
C LYS A 156 3.66 -61.03 6.57
N ARG A 157 2.98 -60.58 7.63
CA ARG A 157 2.97 -61.27 8.93
C ARG A 157 2.32 -62.66 8.85
N LEU A 158 1.22 -62.80 8.11
CA LEU A 158 0.57 -64.10 7.91
C LEU A 158 1.46 -65.05 7.11
N HIS A 159 2.08 -64.56 6.04
CA HIS A 159 3.02 -65.36 5.24
C HIS A 159 4.21 -65.84 6.09
N GLN A 160 4.79 -64.98 6.92
CA GLN A 160 5.90 -65.36 7.80
C GLN A 160 5.51 -66.40 8.86
N LYS A 161 4.25 -66.41 9.32
CA LYS A 161 3.73 -67.45 10.23
C LYS A 161 3.44 -68.78 9.55
N LEU A 162 3.15 -68.80 8.25
CA LEU A 162 2.87 -70.02 7.49
C LEU A 162 4.15 -70.73 7.01
N VAL A 163 5.29 -70.04 7.06
CA VAL A 163 6.61 -70.55 6.64
C VAL A 163 7.43 -71.08 7.84
N GLN A 164 6.93 -70.93 9.07
CA GLN A 164 7.48 -71.50 10.30
C GLN A 164 6.64 -72.70 10.73
#